data_AF-A0A819AAX6-F1
#
_entry.id   AF-A0A819AAX6-F1
#
_cell.length_a   1.000
_cell.length_b   1.000
_cell.length_c   1.000
_cell.angle_alpha   90.00
_cell.angle_beta   90.00
_cell.angle_gamma   90.00
#
_symmetry.space_group_name_H-M   'P 1'
#
loop_
_entity.id
_entity.type
_entity.pdbx_description
1 polymer ?
#
loop_
_entity_poly.entity_id
_entity_poly.type
_entity_poly.pdbx_seq_one_letter_code
_entity_poly.pdbx_strand_id
1 'polypeptide(L)' 'MATDGLINILERTVTGSQADLENARNFLAKAGEQNLSELLKQLSDILITATNNPTARAQA' A
#
# COMPACT_ATOMS: atom_id res chain seq x y z
N MET A 1 13.16 2.02 -4.34
CA MET A 1 11.98 2.75 -4.89
C MET A 1 11.14 3.20 -3.70
N ALA A 2 10.67 4.43 -3.71
CA ALA A 2 10.18 5.12 -2.51
C ALA A 2 8.89 4.47 -1.95
N THR A 3 8.93 4.12 -0.67
CA THR A 3 7.78 3.69 0.16
C THR A 3 6.59 4.67 0.08
N ASP A 4 6.85 5.93 -0.28
CA ASP A 4 5.85 6.98 -0.52
C ASP A 4 4.81 6.59 -1.58
N GLY A 5 5.19 5.79 -2.58
CA GLY A 5 4.25 5.33 -3.61
C GLY A 5 3.22 4.33 -3.07
N LEU A 6 3.65 3.42 -2.20
CA LEU A 6 2.78 2.41 -1.59
C LEU A 6 1.85 3.05 -0.55
N ILE A 7 2.35 4.00 0.25
CA ILE A 7 1.54 4.75 1.22
C ILE A 7 0.37 5.47 0.52
N ASN A 8 0.64 6.16 -0.59
CA ASN A 8 -0.41 6.84 -1.36
C ASN A 8 -1.45 5.86 -1.94
N ILE A 9 -1.01 4.68 -2.42
CA ILE A 9 -1.92 3.61 -2.87
C ILE A 9 -2.83 3.16 -1.71
N LEU A 10 -2.28 2.94 -0.51
CA LEU A 10 -3.02 2.51 0.67
C LEU A 10 -3.99 3.57 1.21
N GLU A 11 -3.69 4.86 1.05
CA GLU A 11 -4.62 5.93 1.43
C GLU A 11 -5.81 6.03 0.48
N ARG A 12 -5.58 5.77 -0.81
CA ARG A 12 -6.61 5.79 -1.85
C ARG A 12 -7.58 4.62 -1.74
N THR A 13 -7.24 3.52 -1.06
CA THR A 13 -8.20 2.44 -0.79
C THR A 13 -9.26 2.85 0.24
N VAL A 14 -9.05 3.91 1.01
CA VAL A 14 -10.00 4.35 2.05
C VAL A 14 -10.84 5.54 1.60
N THR A 15 -10.26 6.42 0.80
CA THR A 15 -10.87 7.72 0.42
C THR A 15 -11.20 7.85 -1.06
N GLY A 16 -10.70 6.94 -1.90
CA GLY A 16 -10.80 7.02 -3.35
C GLY A 16 -12.14 6.57 -3.91
N SER A 17 -12.36 6.92 -5.18
CA SER A 17 -13.47 6.40 -5.98
C SER A 17 -13.33 4.89 -6.21
N GLN A 18 -14.40 4.25 -6.71
CA GLN A 18 -14.35 2.83 -7.06
C GLN A 18 -13.25 2.51 -8.09
N ALA A 19 -12.93 3.45 -8.98
CA ALA A 19 -11.81 3.31 -9.91
C ALA A 19 -10.44 3.35 -9.19
N ASP A 20 -10.30 4.14 -8.14
CA ASP A 20 -9.07 4.22 -7.33
C ASP A 20 -8.83 2.94 -6.55
N LEU A 21 -9.90 2.36 -5.99
CA LEU A 21 -9.89 1.07 -5.33
C LEU A 21 -9.45 -0.05 -6.26
N GLU A 22 -10.01 -0.10 -7.48
CA GLU A 22 -9.68 -1.11 -8.49
C GLU A 22 -8.20 -0.97 -8.91
N ASN A 23 -7.74 0.26 -9.14
CA ASN A 23 -6.34 0.54 -9.49
C ASN A 23 -5.37 0.15 -8.36
N ALA A 24 -5.71 0.45 -7.11
CA ALA A 24 -4.91 0.06 -5.95
C ALA A 24 -4.82 -1.47 -5.82
N ARG A 25 -5.94 -2.18 -6.00
CA ARG A 25 -5.97 -3.65 -6.00
C ARG A 25 -5.11 -4.24 -7.12
N ASN A 26 -5.24 -3.71 -8.34
CA ASN A 26 -4.45 -4.17 -9.48
C ASN A 26 -2.95 -3.91 -9.28
N PHE A 27 -2.58 -2.79 -8.68
CA PHE A 27 -1.20 -2.49 -8.30
C PHE A 27 -0.65 -3.51 -7.30
N LEU A 28 -1.39 -3.78 -6.22
CA LEU A 28 -0.99 -4.73 -5.18
C LEU A 28 -0.89 -6.16 -5.72
N ALA A 29 -1.84 -6.58 -6.57
CA ALA A 29 -1.81 -7.89 -7.21
C ALA A 29 -0.56 -8.05 -8.08
N LYS A 30 -0.27 -7.06 -8.93
CA LYS A 30 0.93 -7.07 -9.79
C LYS A 30 2.23 -7.04 -8.98
N ALA A 31 2.28 -6.26 -7.90
CA ALA A 31 3.44 -6.21 -7.01
C ALA A 31 3.67 -7.57 -6.31
N GLY A 32 2.59 -8.25 -5.91
CA GLY A 32 2.64 -9.58 -5.32
C GLY A 32 3.12 -10.66 -6.30
N GLU A 33 2.65 -10.61 -7.56
CA GLU A 33 3.10 -11.50 -8.62
C GLU A 33 4.59 -11.30 -8.95
N GLN A 34 5.07 -10.06 -8.89
CA GLN A 34 6.45 -9.73 -9.21
C GLN A 34 7.42 -10.12 -8.07
N ASN A 35 7.12 -9.72 -6.83
CA ASN A 35 7.98 -10.01 -5.69
C ASN A 35 7.20 -9.89 -4.37
N LEU A 36 6.46 -10.94 -4.01
CA LEU A 36 5.66 -11.00 -2.79
C LEU A 36 6.47 -10.69 -1.53
N SER A 37 7.69 -11.23 -1.41
CA SER A 37 8.53 -11.03 -0.22
C SER A 37 8.92 -9.57 -0.01
N GLU A 38 9.21 -8.85 -1.09
CA GLU A 38 9.51 -7.42 -1.04
C GLU A 38 8.26 -6.59 -0.72
N LEU A 39 7.12 -6.93 -1.31
CA LEU A 39 5.84 -6.28 -0.99
C LEU A 39 5.50 -6.42 0.49
N LEU A 40 5.58 -7.64 1.04
CA LEU A 40 5.33 -7.90 2.45
C LEU A 40 6.31 -7.14 3.37
N LYS A 41 7.57 -7.01 2.96
CA LYS A 41 8.54 -6.20 3.70
C LYS A 41 8.15 -4.72 3.69
N GLN A 42 7.79 -4.17 2.54
CA GLN A 42 7.36 -2.77 2.43
C GLN A 42 6.08 -2.49 3.25
N LEU A 43 5.10 -3.40 3.23
CA LEU A 43 3.90 -3.30 4.06
C LEU A 43 4.25 -3.37 5.56
N SER A 44 5.12 -4.32 5.95
CA SER A 44 5.59 -4.41 7.33
C SER A 44 6.33 -3.15 7.78
N ASP A 45 7.18 -2.58 6.92
CA ASP A 45 7.91 -1.34 7.20
C ASP A 45 6.93 -0.16 7.38
N ILE A 46 5.84 -0.13 6.59
CA ILE A 46 4.79 0.88 6.74
C ILE A 46 4.06 0.72 8.08
N LEU A 47 3.70 -0.50 8.46
CA LEU A 47 2.94 -0.82 9.67
C LEU A 47 3.70 -0.41 10.96
N ILE A 48 5.00 -0.70 11.03
CA ILE A 48 5.83 -0.44 12.23
C ILE A 48 6.27 1.02 12.35
N THR A 49 6.27 1.77 11.25
CA THR A 49 6.73 3.17 11.22
C THR A 49 5.66 4.08 11.81
N ALA A 50 5.88 4.53 13.05
CA ALA A 50 4.90 5.34 13.80
C ALA A 50 4.61 6.72 13.20
N THR A 51 5.49 7.24 12.33
CA THR A 51 5.29 8.52 11.62
C THR A 51 4.36 8.40 10.42
N ASN A 52 4.09 7.18 9.94
CA ASN A 52 3.06 6.97 8.92
C ASN A 52 1.69 7.18 9.54
N ASN A 53 0.76 7.74 8.76
CA ASN A 53 -0.57 7.99 9.29
C ASN A 53 -1.30 6.67 9.65
N PRO A 54 -2.27 6.72 10.58
CA PRO A 54 -2.97 5.53 11.04
C PRO A 54 -3.70 4.76 9.94
N THR A 55 -4.19 5.45 8.91
CA THR A 55 -4.93 4.85 7.78
C THR A 55 -4.02 3.97 6.95
N ALA A 56 -2.87 4.49 6.50
CA ALA A 56 -1.88 3.73 5.75
C ALA A 56 -1.35 2.53 6.56
N ARG A 57 -1.17 2.70 7.87
CA ARG A 57 -0.77 1.61 8.78
C ARG A 57 -1.84 0.53 8.93
N ALA A 58 -3.11 0.90 8.96
CA ALA A 58 -4.22 -0.06 9.08
C ALA A 58 -4.53 -0.80 7.76
N GLN A 59 -4.09 -0.26 6.63
CA GLN A 59 -4.25 -0.88 5.31
C GLN A 59 -3.02 -1.69 4.87
N ALA A 60 -1.88 -1.49 5.53
CA ALA A 60 -0.66 -2.28 5.32
C ALA A 60 -0.74 -3.66 5.97
#